data_AF-A0A3R6HIE8-F1
#
_entry.id   AF-A0A3R6HIE8-F1
#
_cell.length_a   1.000
_cell.length_b   1.000
_cell.length_c   1.000
_cell.angle_alpha   90.00
_cell.angle_beta   90.00
_cell.angle_gamma   90.00
#
_symmetry.space_group_name_H-M   'P 1'
#
loop_
_entity.id
_entity.type
_entity.pdbx_description
1 polymer ?
#
loop_
_entity_poly.entity_id
_entity_poly.type
_entity_poly.pdbx_seq_one_letter_code
_entity_poly.pdbx_strand_id
1 'polypeptide(L)'
;MKKFTKITLIIAAVLLGVGLIFCGISTAMGASVWRMAKNGELRYGNWHIGPVGLFYSRDDEVDDLDDLDEDEDEEDDDDSDDDDMITDISDMEFSTEIPAGGADSSFDVSSIRNIELDIDAAEITVKEPDDSTKIRAVLKHGKEKYYSCRLDGDTLKIKYDAKKHYYKKSPQIVLYLPKGSSFDELNFDIGAADMSWKDFDGSCNKLILKVGAGNFEAEQFQVDGKMDVSVGVGNVEITDGVVNGDVALDCGVGNFSMEGSVEGNLKADCGMGSMTLDLNGGEKEYNYKLSCGLGSIDVDGETYSNISGDKEVKNEGAEKNMELDCGMGSIEVDFE
;
A
#
# COMPACT_ATOMS: atom_id res chain seq x y z
N MET A 1 42.39 -1.99 11.86
CA MET A 1 40.99 -1.78 11.42
C MET A 1 40.99 -0.84 10.22
N LYS A 2 40.56 -1.31 9.05
CA LYS A 2 40.61 -0.56 7.78
C LYS A 2 39.72 0.69 7.91
N LYS A 3 40.10 1.79 7.24
CA LYS A 3 39.39 3.09 7.31
C LYS A 3 37.89 2.95 7.03
N PHE A 4 37.51 2.02 6.16
CA PHE A 4 36.13 1.65 5.84
C PHE A 4 35.33 1.20 7.07
N THR A 5 35.85 0.24 7.85
CA THR A 5 35.17 -0.28 9.07
C THR A 5 34.91 0.81 10.11
N LYS A 6 35.77 1.83 10.20
CA LYS A 6 35.55 2.96 11.12
C LYS A 6 34.45 3.89 10.62
N ILE A 7 34.36 4.12 9.32
CA ILE A 7 33.31 4.97 8.72
C ILE A 7 31.95 4.27 8.82
N THR A 8 31.89 2.96 8.53
CA THR A 8 30.67 2.15 8.69
C THR A 8 30.16 2.15 10.14
N LEU A 9 31.06 2.02 11.13
CA LEU A 9 30.67 2.09 12.54
C LEU A 9 30.14 3.47 12.96
N ILE A 10 30.68 4.54 12.38
CA ILE A 10 30.20 5.90 12.65
C ILE A 10 28.82 6.11 12.02
N ILE A 11 28.59 5.64 10.79
CA ILE A 11 27.29 5.73 10.12
C ILE A 11 26.23 4.89 10.86
N ALA A 12 26.57 3.67 11.28
CA ALA A 12 25.68 2.82 12.08
C ALA A 12 25.30 3.48 13.43
N ALA A 13 26.26 4.13 14.09
CA ALA A 13 26.00 4.88 15.32
C ALA A 13 25.12 6.12 15.10
N VAL A 14 25.28 6.80 13.95
CA VAL A 14 24.45 7.95 13.57
C VAL A 14 23.03 7.50 13.23
N LEU A 15 22.87 6.41 12.48
CA LEU A 15 21.55 5.85 12.15
C LEU A 15 20.83 5.33 13.39
N LEU A 16 21.53 4.68 14.33
CA LEU A 16 20.97 4.34 15.64
C LEU A 16 20.56 5.59 16.43
N GLY A 17 21.36 6.67 16.38
CA GLY A 17 21.02 7.94 17.01
C GLY A 17 19.76 8.57 16.41
N VAL A 18 19.64 8.59 15.08
CA VAL A 18 18.47 9.11 14.37
C VAL A 18 17.25 8.23 14.60
N GLY A 19 17.40 6.91 14.59
CA GLY A 19 16.34 5.96 14.93
C GLY A 19 15.83 6.14 16.36
N LEU A 20 16.72 6.35 17.34
CA LEU A 20 16.32 6.65 18.71
C LEU A 20 15.64 8.02 18.85
N ILE A 21 15.99 8.99 18.00
CA ILE A 21 15.29 10.28 17.92
C ILE A 21 13.88 10.10 17.34
N PHE A 22 13.70 9.31 16.28
CA PHE A 22 12.37 8.97 15.76
C PHE A 22 11.54 8.16 16.77
N CYS A 23 12.15 7.21 17.49
CA CYS A 23 11.52 6.51 18.61
C CYS A 23 11.15 7.50 19.75
N GLY A 24 11.99 8.50 20.01
CA GLY A 24 11.71 9.58 20.97
C GLY A 24 10.57 10.50 20.55
N ILE A 25 10.47 10.82 19.25
CA ILE A 25 9.38 11.63 18.69
C ILE A 25 8.07 10.82 18.69
N SER A 26 8.13 9.52 18.39
CA SER A 26 6.96 8.61 18.46
C SER A 26 6.40 8.45 19.87
N THR A 27 7.28 8.43 20.90
CA THR A 27 6.85 8.41 22.31
C THR A 27 6.24 9.75 22.74
N ALA A 28 6.72 10.88 22.21
CA ALA A 28 6.09 12.19 22.43
C ALA A 28 4.72 12.35 21.73
N MET A 29 4.47 11.60 20.64
CA MET A 29 3.19 11.60 19.91
C MET A 29 2.21 10.49 20.36
N GLY A 30 2.55 9.77 21.43
CA GLY A 30 1.66 8.83 22.12
C GLY A 30 1.77 7.36 21.68
N ALA A 31 2.72 7.00 20.82
CA ALA A 31 3.04 5.60 20.51
C ALA A 31 4.10 5.09 21.48
N SER A 32 3.69 4.63 22.67
CA SER A 32 4.64 4.01 23.61
C SER A 32 4.82 2.54 23.26
N VAL A 33 5.98 2.20 22.68
CA VAL A 33 6.47 0.82 22.52
C VAL A 33 6.41 0.05 23.84
N TRP A 34 6.55 0.74 24.97
CA TRP A 34 6.39 0.18 26.30
C TRP A 34 4.97 -0.35 26.59
N ARG A 35 3.92 0.26 26.04
CA ARG A 35 2.52 -0.17 26.19
C ARG A 35 2.22 -1.36 25.26
N MET A 36 2.74 -1.36 24.03
CA MET A 36 2.65 -2.50 23.10
C MET A 36 3.43 -3.74 23.59
N ALA A 37 4.60 -3.54 24.23
CA ALA A 37 5.36 -4.63 24.83
C ALA A 37 4.68 -5.20 26.09
N LYS A 38 3.98 -4.37 26.89
CA LYS A 38 3.25 -4.82 28.09
C LYS A 38 1.98 -5.59 27.75
N ASN A 39 1.37 -5.28 26.60
CA ASN A 39 0.19 -5.96 26.05
C ASN A 39 0.54 -7.18 25.18
N GLY A 40 1.82 -7.45 24.93
CA GLY A 40 2.28 -8.64 24.22
C GLY A 40 1.98 -8.65 22.72
N GLU A 41 1.83 -7.48 22.09
CA GLU A 41 1.42 -7.29 20.68
C GLU A 41 2.59 -7.36 19.68
N LEU A 42 3.84 -7.47 20.15
CA LEU A 42 5.01 -7.69 19.30
C LEU A 42 5.28 -9.19 19.17
N ARG A 43 4.55 -9.86 18.27
CA ARG A 43 4.70 -11.29 17.97
C ARG A 43 4.98 -11.51 16.49
N TYR A 44 5.97 -12.34 16.20
CA TYR A 44 6.23 -12.84 14.85
C TYR A 44 6.44 -14.35 14.92
N GLY A 45 5.40 -15.10 14.52
CA GLY A 45 5.33 -16.55 14.76
C GLY A 45 5.44 -16.88 16.26
N ASN A 46 6.23 -17.91 16.60
CA ASN A 46 6.47 -18.36 17.97
C ASN A 46 7.47 -17.50 18.77
N TRP A 47 7.90 -16.36 18.23
CA TRP A 47 8.78 -15.41 18.91
C TRP A 47 7.98 -14.29 19.57
N HIS A 48 8.21 -14.11 20.87
CA HIS A 48 7.57 -13.11 21.72
C HIS A 48 8.59 -12.07 22.17
N ILE A 49 8.25 -10.79 21.98
CA ILE A 49 9.07 -9.66 22.40
C ILE A 49 8.33 -8.92 23.53
N GLY A 50 8.75 -9.19 24.78
CA GLY A 50 8.14 -8.62 25.97
C GLY A 50 9.08 -7.67 26.75
N PRO A 51 8.59 -7.05 27.84
CA PRO A 51 9.34 -6.08 28.62
C PRO A 51 10.61 -6.64 29.28
N VAL A 52 10.71 -7.97 29.38
CA VAL A 52 11.81 -8.71 29.99
C VAL A 52 12.74 -9.41 28.98
N GLY A 53 12.51 -9.25 27.68
CA GLY A 53 13.39 -9.77 26.62
C GLY A 53 12.67 -10.59 25.54
N LEU A 54 13.47 -11.23 24.69
CA LEU A 54 13.04 -12.04 23.54
C LEU A 54 12.96 -13.52 23.95
N PHE A 55 11.82 -14.19 23.75
CA PHE A 55 11.66 -15.60 24.09
C PHE A 55 10.82 -16.37 23.05
N TYR A 56 11.07 -17.67 22.93
CA TYR A 56 10.45 -18.56 21.94
C TYR A 56 9.53 -19.56 22.64
N SER A 57 8.26 -19.59 22.28
CA SER A 57 7.26 -20.48 22.92
C SER A 57 6.99 -21.68 22.01
N ARG A 58 7.21 -22.90 22.50
CA ARG A 58 6.91 -24.14 21.78
C ARG A 58 5.54 -24.63 22.24
N ASP A 59 4.63 -24.87 21.30
CA ASP A 59 3.26 -25.33 21.60
C ASP A 59 3.28 -26.64 22.39
N ASP A 60 2.74 -26.58 23.60
CA ASP A 60 2.17 -27.70 24.36
C ASP A 60 1.11 -27.12 25.33
N GLU A 61 0.07 -27.92 25.57
CA GLU A 61 -1.27 -27.62 26.08
C GLU A 61 -1.42 -27.02 27.51
N VAL A 62 -2.62 -26.43 27.73
CA VAL A 62 -3.42 -26.21 28.97
C VAL A 62 -2.88 -25.37 30.15
N ASP A 63 -3.63 -24.31 30.53
CA ASP A 63 -4.49 -24.30 31.75
C ASP A 63 -5.13 -22.92 32.00
N ASP A 64 -6.34 -22.97 32.54
CA ASP A 64 -7.21 -21.90 33.05
C ASP A 64 -6.52 -20.92 34.00
N LEU A 65 -7.03 -19.67 34.10
CA LEU A 65 -7.09 -18.91 35.35
C LEU A 65 -8.03 -17.68 35.22
N ASP A 66 -9.07 -17.72 36.04
CA ASP A 66 -10.11 -16.72 36.29
C ASP A 66 -9.62 -15.42 36.96
N ASP A 67 -10.53 -14.43 36.92
CA ASP A 67 -10.76 -13.31 37.84
C ASP A 67 -9.72 -12.17 37.90
N LEU A 68 -10.14 -10.98 37.43
CA LEU A 68 -10.14 -9.75 38.25
C LEU A 68 -11.17 -8.75 37.69
N ASP A 69 -12.33 -8.71 38.35
CA ASP A 69 -13.26 -7.57 38.37
C ASP A 69 -12.59 -6.34 39.00
N GLU A 70 -12.75 -5.17 38.40
CA GLU A 70 -12.78 -3.88 39.08
C GLU A 70 -13.55 -2.88 38.19
N ASP A 71 -14.86 -2.85 38.41
CA ASP A 71 -15.75 -1.75 38.02
C ASP A 71 -15.48 -0.52 38.90
N GLU A 72 -15.52 0.69 38.33
CA GLU A 72 -16.14 1.89 38.92
C GLU A 72 -16.12 3.05 37.87
N ASP A 73 -17.22 3.12 37.12
CA ASP A 73 -18.06 4.26 36.71
C ASP A 73 -17.53 5.72 36.76
N GLU A 74 -17.80 6.49 35.70
CA GLU A 74 -18.89 7.50 35.67
C GLU A 74 -18.99 8.20 34.27
N GLU A 75 -20.13 7.94 33.60
CA GLU A 75 -21.14 8.87 33.01
C GLU A 75 -20.67 10.27 32.50
N ASP A 76 -21.15 10.88 31.42
CA ASP A 76 -22.15 10.63 30.38
C ASP A 76 -21.90 11.70 29.30
N ASP A 77 -22.25 11.44 28.05
CA ASP A 77 -23.07 12.38 27.28
C ASP A 77 -23.60 11.66 26.02
N ASP A 78 -24.92 11.50 26.05
CA ASP A 78 -25.83 11.13 24.97
C ASP A 78 -25.41 11.70 23.61
N ASP A 79 -25.39 10.82 22.61
CA ASP A 79 -26.02 11.09 21.31
C ASP A 79 -26.58 9.75 20.82
N SER A 80 -27.81 9.48 21.27
CA SER A 80 -28.76 8.61 20.59
C SER A 80 -29.24 9.30 19.31
N ASP A 81 -29.59 8.48 18.30
CA ASP A 81 -30.02 8.79 16.91
C ASP A 81 -28.89 8.44 15.91
N ASP A 82 -28.92 7.38 15.10
CA ASP A 82 -30.06 6.78 14.39
C ASP A 82 -29.86 5.27 14.15
N ASP A 83 -31.00 4.59 14.01
CA ASP A 83 -31.19 3.17 13.72
C ASP A 83 -30.29 2.60 12.60
N ASP A 84 -29.36 1.72 12.96
CA ASP A 84 -28.71 0.77 12.04
C ASP A 84 -29.71 -0.33 11.61
N MET A 85 -30.62 0.03 10.70
CA MET A 85 -31.18 -0.92 9.74
C MET A 85 -30.56 -0.65 8.37
N ILE A 86 -29.39 -1.23 8.12
CA ILE A 86 -28.98 -1.58 6.75
C ILE A 86 -29.03 -3.10 6.65
N THR A 87 -30.05 -3.53 5.92
CA THR A 87 -30.36 -4.89 5.51
C THR A 87 -29.19 -5.55 4.78
N ASP A 88 -29.13 -6.88 4.92
CA ASP A 88 -28.32 -7.78 4.12
C ASP A 88 -28.31 -7.39 2.63
N ILE A 89 -27.15 -7.61 2.00
CA ILE A 89 -26.70 -7.12 0.69
C ILE A 89 -27.52 -7.60 -0.53
N SER A 90 -28.64 -8.29 -0.36
CA SER A 90 -29.42 -8.83 -1.49
C SER A 90 -30.42 -7.88 -2.13
N ASP A 91 -30.84 -6.79 -1.46
CA ASP A 91 -32.08 -6.10 -1.87
C ASP A 91 -32.03 -4.55 -1.89
N MET A 92 -30.85 -3.91 -1.97
CA MET A 92 -30.82 -2.46 -2.18
C MET A 92 -31.08 -2.12 -3.66
N GLU A 93 -32.30 -1.64 -3.93
CA GLU A 93 -32.66 -1.04 -5.21
C GLU A 93 -31.65 0.05 -5.60
N PHE A 94 -31.14 -0.09 -6.82
CA PHE A 94 -30.36 0.90 -7.54
C PHE A 94 -31.15 2.22 -7.64
N SER A 95 -30.94 3.13 -6.69
CA SER A 95 -31.54 4.46 -6.71
C SER A 95 -30.64 5.43 -7.47
N THR A 96 -31.19 6.09 -8.49
CA THR A 96 -30.47 6.94 -9.44
C THR A 96 -30.15 8.36 -8.93
N GLU A 97 -30.65 8.75 -7.75
CA GLU A 97 -30.39 10.08 -7.18
C GLU A 97 -29.96 9.99 -5.71
N ILE A 98 -28.70 10.36 -5.45
CA ILE A 98 -28.05 10.38 -4.14
C ILE A 98 -27.32 11.74 -4.02
N PRO A 99 -27.43 12.45 -2.89
CA PRO A 99 -26.86 13.79 -2.75
C PRO A 99 -25.34 13.81 -2.95
N ALA A 100 -24.84 14.90 -3.53
CA ALA A 100 -23.40 15.12 -3.68
C ALA A 100 -22.75 15.36 -2.30
N GLY A 101 -21.86 14.47 -1.88
CA GLY A 101 -20.95 14.69 -0.75
C GLY A 101 -21.35 14.06 0.57
N GLY A 102 -22.27 13.10 0.58
CA GLY A 102 -22.53 12.25 1.74
C GLY A 102 -21.72 10.95 1.74
N ALA A 103 -21.95 10.07 2.72
CA ALA A 103 -21.39 8.72 2.80
C ALA A 103 -21.68 7.84 1.57
N ASP A 104 -22.59 8.26 0.71
CA ASP A 104 -22.86 7.71 -0.60
C ASP A 104 -22.96 8.89 -1.59
N SER A 105 -22.13 8.89 -2.63
CA SER A 105 -22.08 10.00 -3.59
C SER A 105 -21.94 9.46 -5.02
N SER A 106 -22.65 10.05 -5.97
CA SER A 106 -22.62 9.65 -7.39
C SER A 106 -22.38 10.83 -8.32
N PHE A 107 -21.62 10.60 -9.39
CA PHE A 107 -21.20 11.62 -10.36
C PHE A 107 -21.17 11.05 -11.78
N ASP A 108 -21.48 11.88 -12.79
CA ASP A 108 -21.42 11.46 -14.18
C ASP A 108 -19.97 11.24 -14.64
N VAL A 109 -19.67 10.04 -15.15
CA VAL A 109 -18.31 9.65 -15.57
C VAL A 109 -17.73 10.58 -16.64
N SER A 110 -18.58 11.10 -17.54
CA SER A 110 -18.17 11.99 -18.64
C SER A 110 -17.56 13.32 -18.19
N SER A 111 -17.77 13.71 -16.93
CA SER A 111 -17.24 14.94 -16.36
C SER A 111 -15.94 14.74 -15.57
N ILE A 112 -15.54 13.49 -15.33
CA ILE A 112 -14.42 13.14 -14.47
C ILE A 112 -13.29 12.61 -15.33
N ARG A 113 -12.13 13.22 -15.20
CA ARG A 113 -10.88 12.75 -15.81
C ARG A 113 -9.87 12.29 -14.78
N ASN A 114 -10.00 12.73 -13.53
CA ASN A 114 -9.05 12.40 -12.48
C ASN A 114 -9.76 11.89 -11.23
N ILE A 115 -9.15 10.94 -10.52
CA ILE A 115 -9.59 10.49 -9.19
C ILE A 115 -8.45 10.63 -8.20
N GLU A 116 -8.72 11.31 -7.09
CA GLU A 116 -7.79 11.52 -5.99
C GLU A 116 -8.36 10.88 -4.72
N LEU A 117 -7.61 9.92 -4.14
CA LEU A 117 -7.90 9.36 -2.82
C LEU A 117 -6.86 9.89 -1.82
N ASP A 118 -7.32 10.49 -0.72
CA ASP A 118 -6.51 10.95 0.42
C ASP A 118 -7.06 10.33 1.71
N ILE A 119 -6.56 9.12 2.03
CA ILE A 119 -7.16 8.24 3.03
C ILE A 119 -6.15 7.94 4.14
N ASP A 120 -6.41 8.37 5.38
CA ASP A 120 -5.52 8.04 6.50
C ASP A 120 -5.52 6.53 6.79
N ALA A 121 -6.70 5.94 6.97
CA ALA A 121 -6.86 4.50 7.20
C ALA A 121 -8.25 3.99 6.84
N ALA A 122 -8.33 3.04 5.89
CA ALA A 122 -9.55 2.35 5.50
C ALA A 122 -9.25 1.09 4.68
N GLU A 123 -10.19 0.16 4.59
CA GLU A 123 -10.21 -0.83 3.52
C GLU A 123 -10.76 -0.18 2.25
N ILE A 124 -10.13 -0.40 1.10
CA ILE A 124 -10.54 0.22 -0.17
C ILE A 124 -10.85 -0.89 -1.17
N THR A 125 -12.00 -0.80 -1.82
CA THR A 125 -12.37 -1.75 -2.88
C THR A 125 -12.81 -1.00 -4.11
N VAL A 126 -12.18 -1.29 -5.25
CA VAL A 126 -12.64 -0.84 -6.56
C VAL A 126 -13.50 -1.94 -7.18
N LYS A 127 -14.69 -1.57 -7.66
CA LYS A 127 -15.65 -2.51 -8.28
C LYS A 127 -16.19 -1.94 -9.58
N GLU A 128 -16.40 -2.80 -10.57
CA GLU A 128 -17.20 -2.49 -11.76
C GLU A 128 -18.70 -2.58 -11.42
N PRO A 129 -19.49 -1.50 -11.58
CA PRO A 129 -20.95 -1.54 -11.46
C PRO A 129 -21.64 -1.97 -12.76
N ASP A 130 -22.88 -2.45 -12.65
CA ASP A 130 -23.73 -2.75 -13.82
C ASP A 130 -24.17 -1.48 -14.59
N ASP A 131 -24.24 -0.32 -13.93
CA ASP A 131 -24.53 0.97 -14.58
C ASP A 131 -23.23 1.61 -15.10
N SER A 132 -23.17 1.82 -16.42
CA SER A 132 -21.98 2.28 -17.12
C SER A 132 -21.80 3.80 -17.15
N THR A 133 -22.65 4.60 -16.51
CA THR A 133 -22.68 6.08 -16.72
C THR A 133 -22.22 6.91 -15.54
N LYS A 134 -22.19 6.33 -14.34
CA LYS A 134 -21.87 7.06 -13.10
C LYS A 134 -20.75 6.41 -12.31
N ILE A 135 -19.87 7.24 -11.79
CA ILE A 135 -18.94 6.86 -10.72
C ILE A 135 -19.67 7.02 -9.39
N ARG A 136 -19.56 6.04 -8.50
CA ARG A 136 -20.14 6.11 -7.14
C ARG A 136 -19.08 5.79 -6.09
N ALA A 137 -19.02 6.60 -5.04
CA ALA A 137 -18.15 6.37 -3.89
C ALA A 137 -19.01 6.17 -2.65
N VAL A 138 -18.75 5.10 -1.90
CA VAL A 138 -19.52 4.70 -0.72
C VAL A 138 -18.60 4.48 0.47
N LEU A 139 -18.83 5.21 1.56
CA LEU A 139 -18.27 4.96 2.88
C LEU A 139 -19.14 3.97 3.65
N LYS A 140 -18.54 2.93 4.20
CA LYS A 140 -19.17 2.01 5.16
C LYS A 140 -18.38 1.96 6.45
N HIS A 141 -19.06 1.78 7.58
CA HIS A 141 -18.48 1.63 8.92
C HIS A 141 -17.59 2.79 9.40
N GLY A 142 -17.36 3.81 8.58
CA GLY A 142 -16.66 5.05 8.91
C GLY A 142 -17.63 6.14 9.35
N LYS A 143 -17.08 7.17 10.01
CA LYS A 143 -17.87 8.33 10.44
C LYS A 143 -17.90 9.38 9.32
N GLU A 144 -19.09 9.71 8.83
CA GLU A 144 -19.28 10.65 7.72
C GLU A 144 -18.64 12.02 7.96
N LYS A 145 -18.62 12.51 9.21
CA LYS A 145 -17.96 13.78 9.56
C LYS A 145 -16.44 13.84 9.28
N TYR A 146 -15.80 12.69 9.04
CA TYR A 146 -14.39 12.59 8.66
C TYR A 146 -14.20 12.27 7.18
N TYR A 147 -15.28 12.06 6.46
CA TYR A 147 -15.30 11.72 5.05
C TYR A 147 -15.68 12.95 4.22
N SER A 148 -15.10 13.07 3.04
CA SER A 148 -15.52 14.05 2.05
C SER A 148 -15.39 13.45 0.66
N CYS A 149 -16.46 13.53 -0.12
CA CYS A 149 -16.46 13.19 -1.54
C CYS A 149 -16.95 14.40 -2.32
N ARG A 150 -16.12 14.96 -3.21
CA ARG A 150 -16.49 16.17 -3.95
C ARG A 150 -15.84 16.22 -5.31
N LEU A 151 -16.55 16.83 -6.25
CA LEU A 151 -16.01 17.17 -7.57
C LEU A 151 -15.37 18.56 -7.52
N ASP A 152 -14.10 18.64 -7.90
CA ASP A 152 -13.33 19.88 -8.04
C ASP A 152 -12.88 20.00 -9.49
N GLY A 153 -13.66 20.69 -10.32
CA GLY A 153 -13.45 20.71 -11.77
C GLY A 153 -13.77 19.35 -12.39
N ASP A 154 -12.76 18.70 -12.98
CA ASP A 154 -12.82 17.34 -13.54
C ASP A 154 -12.16 16.28 -12.65
N THR A 155 -11.84 16.64 -11.40
CA THR A 155 -11.22 15.73 -10.41
C THR A 155 -12.22 15.34 -9.33
N LEU A 156 -12.48 14.04 -9.20
CA LEU A 156 -13.20 13.48 -8.07
C LEU A 156 -12.24 13.30 -6.90
N LYS A 157 -12.47 14.04 -5.81
CA LYS A 157 -11.65 13.98 -4.59
C LYS A 157 -12.39 13.25 -3.48
N ILE A 158 -11.79 12.19 -2.96
CA ILE A 158 -12.31 11.39 -1.85
C ILE A 158 -11.28 11.43 -0.73
N LYS A 159 -11.69 11.95 0.42
CA LYS A 159 -10.82 12.12 1.59
C LYS A 159 -11.43 11.44 2.82
N TYR A 160 -10.58 10.81 3.64
CA TYR A 160 -10.99 10.25 4.93
C TYR A 160 -9.92 10.43 6.00
N ASP A 161 -10.19 11.29 6.99
CA ASP A 161 -9.26 11.57 8.09
C ASP A 161 -9.57 10.70 9.33
N ALA A 162 -8.87 9.57 9.46
CA ALA A 162 -9.06 8.64 10.57
C ALA A 162 -8.56 9.25 11.89
N LYS A 163 -9.49 9.61 12.80
CA LYS A 163 -9.12 10.03 14.17
C LYS A 163 -8.83 8.83 15.07
N LYS A 164 -8.09 9.07 16.17
CA LYS A 164 -7.74 8.13 17.27
C LYS A 164 -8.99 7.62 18.02
N HIS A 165 -9.90 6.97 17.33
CA HIS A 165 -11.05 6.29 17.89
C HIS A 165 -10.86 4.79 17.71
N TYR A 166 -11.29 4.03 18.72
CA TYR A 166 -11.41 2.60 18.58
C TYR A 166 -12.60 2.33 17.65
N TYR A 167 -12.32 1.84 16.44
CA TYR A 167 -13.35 1.40 15.52
C TYR A 167 -13.69 -0.06 15.83
N LYS A 168 -14.97 -0.37 16.09
CA LYS A 168 -15.42 -1.77 16.21
C LYS A 168 -15.27 -2.54 14.90
N LYS A 169 -15.36 -1.84 13.77
CA LYS A 169 -15.13 -2.33 12.40
C LYS A 169 -14.35 -1.27 11.63
N SER A 170 -13.35 -1.69 10.85
CA SER A 170 -12.56 -0.77 10.04
C SER A 170 -13.45 0.00 9.06
N PRO A 171 -13.21 1.32 8.86
CA PRO A 171 -13.84 2.08 7.79
C PRO A 171 -13.55 1.42 6.44
N GLN A 172 -14.54 1.38 5.56
CA GLN A 172 -14.40 0.86 4.21
C GLN A 172 -14.85 1.91 3.20
N ILE A 173 -14.13 2.02 2.09
CA ILE A 173 -14.47 2.89 0.97
C ILE A 173 -14.60 2.01 -0.27
N VAL A 174 -15.80 1.97 -0.84
CA VAL A 174 -16.07 1.25 -2.08
C VAL A 174 -16.22 2.24 -3.21
N LEU A 175 -15.36 2.13 -4.22
CA LEU A 175 -15.37 2.95 -5.42
C LEU A 175 -15.92 2.12 -6.58
N TYR A 176 -17.07 2.52 -7.09
CA TYR A 176 -17.69 1.91 -8.26
C TYR A 176 -17.30 2.69 -9.52
N LEU A 177 -16.51 2.06 -10.39
CA LEU A 177 -16.01 2.64 -11.63
C LEU A 177 -16.60 1.91 -12.84
N PRO A 178 -17.31 2.59 -13.75
CA PRO A 178 -17.89 1.98 -14.95
C PRO A 178 -16.86 1.24 -15.81
N LYS A 179 -17.22 0.09 -16.37
CA LYS A 179 -16.38 -0.68 -17.30
C LYS A 179 -15.79 0.19 -18.40
N GLY A 180 -14.50 0.00 -18.70
CA GLY A 180 -13.82 0.68 -19.79
C GLY A 180 -13.69 2.19 -19.57
N SER A 181 -13.86 2.66 -18.33
CA SER A 181 -13.52 4.04 -17.97
C SER A 181 -12.04 4.27 -18.20
N SER A 182 -11.72 5.44 -18.73
CA SER A 182 -10.35 5.88 -18.98
C SER A 182 -10.13 7.22 -18.29
N PHE A 183 -9.04 7.32 -17.52
CA PHE A 183 -8.71 8.48 -16.70
C PHE A 183 -7.40 9.13 -17.15
N ASP A 184 -7.29 10.45 -17.02
CA ASP A 184 -6.03 11.16 -17.22
C ASP A 184 -5.05 10.84 -16.06
N GLU A 185 -5.55 10.86 -14.81
CA GLU A 185 -4.75 10.57 -13.61
C GLU A 185 -5.57 9.87 -12.51
N LEU A 186 -5.02 8.79 -11.97
CA LEU A 186 -5.44 8.16 -10.71
C LEU A 186 -4.34 8.38 -9.68
N ASN A 187 -4.65 9.10 -8.60
CA ASN A 187 -3.69 9.45 -7.57
C ASN A 187 -4.22 9.04 -6.19
N PHE A 188 -3.67 7.96 -5.65
CA PHE A 188 -4.11 7.35 -4.40
C PHE A 188 -3.02 7.51 -3.34
N ASP A 189 -3.25 8.40 -2.38
CA ASP A 189 -2.43 8.59 -1.18
C ASP A 189 -3.15 7.97 0.01
N ILE A 190 -2.59 6.89 0.53
CA ILE A 190 -3.23 6.03 1.51
C ILE A 190 -2.25 5.79 2.67
N GLY A 191 -2.60 6.23 3.87
CA GLY A 191 -1.78 6.03 5.06
C GLY A 191 -1.69 4.56 5.46
N ALA A 192 -2.83 3.92 5.71
CA ALA A 192 -2.93 2.51 6.08
C ALA A 192 -4.15 1.81 5.46
N ALA A 193 -3.95 0.84 4.57
CA ALA A 193 -5.08 0.16 3.93
C ALA A 193 -4.76 -1.24 3.43
N ASP A 194 -5.81 -2.05 3.37
CA ASP A 194 -5.91 -3.15 2.43
C ASP A 194 -6.75 -2.66 1.24
N MET A 195 -6.16 -2.61 0.06
CA MET A 195 -6.80 -2.16 -1.16
C MET A 195 -6.92 -3.30 -2.18
N SER A 196 -8.12 -3.50 -2.70
CA SER A 196 -8.41 -4.51 -3.73
C SER A 196 -8.98 -3.87 -4.98
N TRP A 197 -8.34 -4.15 -6.11
CA TRP A 197 -8.76 -3.80 -7.47
C TRP A 197 -8.68 -5.07 -8.33
N LYS A 198 -9.65 -5.96 -8.20
CA LYS A 198 -9.69 -7.20 -9.02
C LYS A 198 -10.74 -7.16 -10.11
N ASP A 199 -11.88 -6.55 -9.82
CA ASP A 199 -13.08 -6.61 -10.66
C ASP A 199 -13.28 -5.32 -11.47
N PHE A 200 -12.21 -4.69 -11.98
CA PHE A 200 -12.35 -3.45 -12.76
C PHE A 200 -11.36 -3.37 -13.92
N ASP A 201 -11.92 -3.51 -15.13
CA ASP A 201 -11.24 -3.35 -16.41
C ASP A 201 -11.30 -1.87 -16.85
N GLY A 202 -10.23 -1.13 -16.56
CA GLY A 202 -10.12 0.29 -16.85
C GLY A 202 -8.69 0.72 -17.15
N SER A 203 -8.55 1.91 -17.75
CA SER A 203 -7.24 2.46 -18.08
C SER A 203 -7.01 3.84 -17.47
N CYS A 204 -5.75 4.22 -17.34
CA CYS A 204 -5.40 5.60 -17.06
C CYS A 204 -4.10 6.01 -17.76
N ASN A 205 -3.93 7.30 -18.05
CA ASN A 205 -2.66 7.78 -18.58
C ASN A 205 -1.58 7.84 -17.49
N LYS A 206 -1.95 8.16 -16.24
CA LYS A 206 -1.03 8.22 -15.11
C LYS A 206 -1.60 7.58 -13.86
N LEU A 207 -0.85 6.66 -13.28
CA LEU A 207 -1.15 6.04 -11.99
C LEU A 207 -0.10 6.46 -10.97
N ILE A 208 -0.55 7.06 -9.86
CA ILE A 208 0.25 7.27 -8.65
C ILE A 208 -0.44 6.52 -7.52
N LEU A 209 0.26 5.57 -6.90
CA LEU A 209 -0.20 4.87 -5.72
C LEU A 209 0.85 4.97 -4.62
N LYS A 210 0.47 5.55 -3.49
CA LYS A 210 1.32 5.69 -2.31
C LYS A 210 0.60 5.07 -1.12
N VAL A 211 1.19 4.02 -0.58
CA VAL A 211 0.66 3.30 0.58
C VAL A 211 1.68 3.40 1.71
N GLY A 212 1.32 4.00 2.83
CA GLY A 212 2.18 4.06 4.01
C GLY A 212 2.39 2.67 4.60
N ALA A 213 1.30 1.95 4.88
CA ALA A 213 1.32 0.57 5.31
C ALA A 213 0.11 -0.25 4.85
N GLY A 214 0.30 -1.53 4.55
CA GLY A 214 -0.78 -2.47 4.24
C GLY A 214 -0.62 -3.15 2.88
N ASN A 215 -1.69 -3.75 2.36
CA ASN A 215 -1.63 -4.56 1.15
C ASN A 215 -2.36 -3.88 -0.02
N PHE A 216 -1.78 -3.97 -1.21
CA PHE A 216 -2.43 -3.56 -2.45
C PHE A 216 -2.44 -4.72 -3.42
N GLU A 217 -3.61 -5.07 -3.91
CA GLU A 217 -3.81 -6.14 -4.87
C GLU A 217 -4.58 -5.60 -6.06
N ALA A 218 -4.01 -5.72 -7.27
CA ALA A 218 -4.62 -5.28 -8.51
C ALA A 218 -4.51 -6.31 -9.62
N GLU A 219 -5.58 -6.48 -10.39
CA GLU A 219 -5.64 -7.35 -11.55
C GLU A 219 -6.09 -6.56 -12.78
N GLN A 220 -5.50 -6.86 -13.94
CA GLN A 220 -6.00 -6.44 -15.26
C GLN A 220 -6.20 -4.93 -15.43
N PHE A 221 -5.19 -4.12 -15.09
CA PHE A 221 -5.22 -2.68 -15.33
C PHE A 221 -4.23 -2.24 -16.42
N GLN A 222 -4.59 -1.16 -17.12
CA GLN A 222 -3.76 -0.57 -18.17
C GLN A 222 -3.34 0.87 -17.81
N VAL A 223 -2.03 1.16 -17.89
CA VAL A 223 -1.46 2.50 -17.74
C VAL A 223 -0.80 2.93 -19.05
N ASP A 224 -1.33 3.97 -19.69
CA ASP A 224 -0.88 4.38 -21.02
C ASP A 224 0.40 5.22 -21.02
N GLY A 225 0.71 5.90 -19.91
CA GLY A 225 1.80 6.88 -19.84
C GLY A 225 2.83 6.62 -18.75
N LYS A 226 2.44 6.78 -17.47
CA LYS A 226 3.38 6.60 -16.36
C LYS A 226 2.73 5.94 -15.15
N MET A 227 3.42 4.95 -14.59
CA MET A 227 3.06 4.31 -13.33
C MET A 227 4.11 4.63 -12.25
N ASP A 228 3.65 5.00 -11.07
CA ASP A 228 4.46 5.31 -9.90
C ASP A 228 3.80 4.67 -8.66
N VAL A 229 4.38 3.58 -8.17
CA VAL A 229 3.85 2.84 -7.02
C VAL A 229 4.89 2.82 -5.91
N SER A 230 4.50 3.30 -4.73
CA SER A 230 5.34 3.34 -3.54
C SER A 230 4.61 2.76 -2.35
N VAL A 231 5.22 1.75 -1.71
CA VAL A 231 4.75 1.15 -0.46
C VAL A 231 5.80 1.31 0.62
N GLY A 232 5.42 1.90 1.76
CA GLY A 232 6.29 2.07 2.91
C GLY A 232 6.55 0.73 3.61
N VAL A 233 5.47 0.08 4.08
CA VAL A 233 5.53 -1.24 4.73
C VAL A 233 4.35 -2.11 4.30
N GLY A 234 4.57 -3.21 3.59
CA GLY A 234 3.47 -4.12 3.24
C GLY A 234 3.70 -4.93 1.98
N ASN A 235 2.62 -5.39 1.36
CA ASN A 235 2.71 -6.21 0.15
C ASN A 235 1.97 -5.55 -1.01
N VAL A 236 2.57 -5.61 -2.19
CA VAL A 236 1.95 -5.22 -3.46
C VAL A 236 1.92 -6.46 -4.34
N GLU A 237 0.75 -6.75 -4.89
CA GLU A 237 0.56 -7.81 -5.88
C GLU A 237 -0.21 -7.23 -7.07
N ILE A 238 0.43 -7.28 -8.24
CA ILE A 238 -0.13 -6.83 -9.50
C ILE A 238 -0.10 -7.99 -10.48
N THR A 239 -1.26 -8.36 -11.01
CA THR A 239 -1.41 -9.43 -11.99
C THR A 239 -1.98 -8.87 -13.29
N ASP A 240 -1.49 -9.36 -14.43
CA ASP A 240 -1.93 -8.92 -15.77
C ASP A 240 -1.82 -7.39 -15.98
N GLY A 241 -0.80 -6.74 -15.40
CA GLY A 241 -0.60 -5.29 -15.52
C GLY A 241 0.01 -4.88 -16.86
N VAL A 242 -0.56 -3.90 -17.56
CA VAL A 242 0.00 -3.40 -18.83
C VAL A 242 0.38 -1.94 -18.69
N VAL A 243 1.68 -1.62 -18.83
CA VAL A 243 2.17 -0.24 -18.78
C VAL A 243 2.84 0.13 -20.10
N ASN A 244 2.21 1.00 -20.88
CA ASN A 244 2.71 1.44 -22.20
C ASN A 244 3.81 2.52 -22.11
N GLY A 245 4.26 2.87 -20.91
CA GLY A 245 5.28 3.88 -20.68
C GLY A 245 6.14 3.61 -19.45
N ASP A 246 6.59 4.66 -18.77
CA ASP A 246 7.59 4.55 -17.71
C ASP A 246 7.00 4.05 -16.39
N VAL A 247 7.75 3.20 -15.68
CA VAL A 247 7.38 2.59 -14.40
C VAL A 247 8.41 2.95 -13.33
N ALA A 248 7.92 3.37 -12.17
CA ALA A 248 8.71 3.52 -10.95
C ALA A 248 8.04 2.75 -9.81
N LEU A 249 8.77 1.81 -9.21
CA LEU A 249 8.32 0.94 -8.12
C LEU A 249 9.24 1.15 -6.92
N ASP A 250 8.68 1.48 -5.76
CA ASP A 250 9.40 1.64 -4.51
C ASP A 250 8.74 0.77 -3.43
N CYS A 251 9.48 -0.20 -2.90
CA CYS A 251 9.07 -1.00 -1.76
C CYS A 251 10.04 -0.78 -0.60
N GLY A 252 9.60 -0.02 0.40
CA GLY A 252 10.38 0.28 1.60
C GLY A 252 10.68 -0.97 2.41
N VAL A 253 9.64 -1.64 2.93
CA VAL A 253 9.73 -2.92 3.65
C VAL A 253 8.60 -3.86 3.25
N GLY A 254 8.91 -5.03 2.72
CA GLY A 254 7.92 -6.07 2.43
C GLY A 254 8.10 -6.72 1.06
N ASN A 255 7.00 -7.15 0.43
CA ASN A 255 7.05 -7.88 -0.82
C ASN A 255 6.34 -7.13 -1.95
N PHE A 256 6.94 -7.07 -3.12
CA PHE A 256 6.33 -6.47 -4.31
C PHE A 256 6.37 -7.49 -5.43
N SER A 257 5.21 -7.88 -5.97
CA SER A 257 5.11 -8.68 -7.18
C SER A 257 4.36 -7.94 -8.28
N MET A 258 4.87 -8.01 -9.50
CA MET A 258 4.16 -7.56 -10.69
C MET A 258 4.37 -8.56 -11.83
N GLU A 259 3.26 -9.07 -12.36
CA GLU A 259 3.19 -9.84 -13.60
C GLU A 259 2.56 -8.95 -14.68
N GLY A 260 3.19 -8.87 -15.86
CA GLY A 260 2.65 -8.03 -16.93
C GLY A 260 3.64 -7.55 -17.97
N SER A 261 3.46 -6.34 -18.49
CA SER A 261 4.31 -5.74 -19.53
C SER A 261 4.65 -4.28 -19.24
N VAL A 262 5.86 -3.88 -19.61
CA VAL A 262 6.36 -2.51 -19.44
C VAL A 262 7.04 -2.06 -20.73
N GLU A 263 6.45 -1.12 -21.46
CA GLU A 263 7.00 -0.65 -22.74
C GLU A 263 7.97 0.54 -22.61
N GLY A 264 8.05 1.15 -21.43
CA GLY A 264 8.98 2.25 -21.14
C GLY A 264 10.19 1.84 -20.31
N ASN A 265 10.78 2.82 -19.64
CA ASN A 265 11.84 2.58 -18.68
C ASN A 265 11.26 2.05 -17.37
N LEU A 266 12.01 1.19 -16.67
CA LEU A 266 11.63 0.64 -15.38
C LEU A 266 12.66 1.04 -14.32
N LYS A 267 12.18 1.62 -13.22
CA LYS A 267 12.97 1.81 -12.00
C LYS A 267 12.32 1.04 -10.87
N ALA A 268 13.10 0.19 -10.20
CA ALA A 268 12.65 -0.65 -9.11
C ALA A 268 13.61 -0.52 -7.92
N ASP A 269 13.09 0.05 -6.83
CA ASP A 269 13.79 0.25 -5.57
C ASP A 269 13.19 -0.68 -4.52
N CYS A 270 14.00 -1.59 -3.96
CA CYS A 270 13.62 -2.46 -2.86
C CYS A 270 14.50 -2.16 -1.64
N GLY A 271 13.94 -1.50 -0.63
CA GLY A 271 14.62 -1.15 0.61
C GLY A 271 14.97 -2.39 1.43
N MET A 272 13.95 -3.11 1.92
CA MET A 272 14.09 -4.36 2.66
C MET A 272 12.98 -5.36 2.30
N GLY A 273 13.34 -6.52 1.74
CA GLY A 273 12.37 -7.58 1.42
C GLY A 273 12.61 -8.20 0.05
N SER A 274 11.56 -8.51 -0.69
CA SER A 274 11.67 -9.09 -2.03
C SER A 274 10.80 -8.37 -3.05
N MET A 275 11.36 -8.08 -4.22
CA MET A 275 10.62 -7.63 -5.38
C MET A 275 10.76 -8.66 -6.51
N THR A 276 9.64 -9.09 -7.08
CA THR A 276 9.60 -10.05 -8.20
C THR A 276 8.84 -9.41 -9.35
N LEU A 277 9.45 -9.35 -10.53
CA LEU A 277 8.89 -8.75 -11.72
C LEU A 277 8.90 -9.78 -12.86
N ASP A 278 7.73 -10.30 -13.19
CA ASP A 278 7.55 -11.26 -14.27
C ASP A 278 7.04 -10.48 -15.50
N LEU A 279 7.96 -10.16 -16.41
CA LEU A 279 7.72 -9.21 -17.49
C LEU A 279 7.67 -9.89 -18.86
N ASN A 280 6.61 -9.65 -19.60
CA ASN A 280 6.54 -10.01 -21.01
C ASN A 280 7.59 -9.23 -21.81
N GLY A 281 8.25 -9.91 -22.76
CA GLY A 281 9.19 -9.29 -23.69
C GLY A 281 10.58 -9.90 -23.60
N GLY A 282 11.60 -9.14 -23.99
CA GLY A 282 12.98 -9.64 -24.03
C GLY A 282 13.91 -8.90 -23.09
N GLU A 283 14.71 -9.64 -22.32
CA GLU A 283 15.82 -9.11 -21.51
C GLU A 283 16.69 -8.10 -22.30
N LYS A 284 17.00 -8.41 -23.56
CA LYS A 284 17.87 -7.58 -24.41
C LYS A 284 17.24 -6.28 -24.90
N GLU A 285 15.98 -6.03 -24.61
CA GLU A 285 15.33 -4.74 -24.90
C GLU A 285 15.77 -3.63 -23.94
N TYR A 286 16.34 -4.00 -22.78
CA TYR A 286 16.76 -3.06 -21.74
C TYR A 286 18.27 -2.92 -21.64
N ASN A 287 18.73 -1.72 -21.34
CA ASN A 287 20.02 -1.49 -20.71
C ASN A 287 19.84 -1.53 -19.19
N TYR A 288 20.77 -2.14 -18.45
CA TYR A 288 20.64 -2.33 -17.01
C TYR A 288 21.59 -1.45 -16.22
N LYS A 289 21.09 -0.91 -15.12
CA LYS A 289 21.89 -0.31 -14.05
C LYS A 289 21.50 -0.98 -12.73
N LEU A 290 22.45 -1.68 -12.12
CA LEU A 290 22.19 -2.56 -10.98
C LEU A 290 22.99 -2.08 -9.77
N SER A 291 22.31 -1.88 -8.64
CA SER A 291 22.92 -1.55 -7.35
C SER A 291 22.40 -2.50 -6.28
N CYS A 292 23.29 -3.22 -5.59
CA CYS A 292 22.89 -4.18 -4.56
C CYS A 292 23.76 -4.04 -3.32
N GLY A 293 23.14 -3.64 -2.21
CA GLY A 293 23.76 -3.52 -0.90
C GLY A 293 24.00 -4.88 -0.23
N LEU A 294 22.96 -5.44 0.38
CA LEU A 294 22.98 -6.71 1.11
C LEU A 294 21.91 -7.67 0.60
N GLY A 295 22.22 -8.42 -0.45
CA GLY A 295 21.21 -9.24 -1.11
C GLY A 295 21.66 -9.75 -2.46
N SER A 296 20.68 -9.94 -3.34
CA SER A 296 20.88 -10.26 -4.75
C SER A 296 19.91 -9.51 -5.64
N ILE A 297 20.34 -9.22 -6.86
CA ILE A 297 19.48 -8.90 -7.98
C ILE A 297 19.63 -10.06 -8.97
N ASP A 298 18.54 -10.67 -9.41
CA ASP A 298 18.52 -11.68 -10.45
C ASP A 298 17.79 -11.14 -11.68
N VAL A 299 18.36 -11.34 -12.86
CA VAL A 299 17.79 -10.91 -14.14
C VAL A 299 17.91 -12.08 -15.11
N ASP A 300 16.78 -12.68 -15.49
CA ASP A 300 16.67 -13.84 -16.41
C ASP A 300 17.67 -14.97 -16.08
N GLY A 301 17.80 -15.29 -14.79
CA GLY A 301 18.70 -16.34 -14.27
C GLY A 301 20.16 -15.94 -14.09
N GLU A 302 20.55 -14.69 -14.41
CA GLU A 302 21.84 -14.13 -14.03
C GLU A 302 21.78 -13.43 -12.67
N THR A 303 22.44 -14.01 -11.66
CA THR A 303 22.48 -13.41 -10.31
C THR A 303 23.63 -12.43 -10.11
N TYR A 304 23.32 -11.28 -9.51
CA TYR A 304 24.21 -10.20 -9.14
C TYR A 304 24.14 -9.95 -7.63
N SER A 305 25.23 -10.13 -6.89
CA SER A 305 25.26 -9.91 -5.43
C SER A 305 26.48 -9.08 -5.01
N ASN A 306 26.33 -8.36 -3.88
CA ASN A 306 27.39 -7.53 -3.29
C ASN A 306 28.07 -6.59 -4.30
N ILE A 307 27.28 -5.82 -5.05
CA ILE A 307 27.79 -4.93 -6.08
C ILE A 307 28.48 -3.74 -5.38
N SER A 308 29.78 -3.56 -5.62
CA SER A 308 30.51 -2.40 -5.10
C SER A 308 30.27 -1.18 -5.99
N GLY A 309 29.23 -0.40 -5.67
CA GLY A 309 28.76 0.72 -6.50
C GLY A 309 27.71 0.25 -7.50
N ASP A 310 27.73 0.78 -8.71
CA ASP A 310 26.75 0.44 -9.75
C ASP A 310 27.40 -0.48 -10.79
N LYS A 311 26.66 -1.48 -11.26
CA LYS A 311 27.02 -2.28 -12.44
C LYS A 311 26.13 -1.88 -13.61
N GLU A 312 26.73 -1.49 -14.71
CA GLU A 312 26.02 -1.21 -15.96
C GLU A 312 26.16 -2.38 -16.93
N VAL A 313 25.06 -2.77 -17.57
CA VAL A 313 25.05 -3.71 -18.70
C VAL A 313 24.39 -2.99 -19.88
N LYS A 314 25.05 -3.00 -21.04
CA LYS A 314 24.56 -2.34 -22.25
C LYS A 314 24.25 -3.39 -23.30
N ASN A 315 22.99 -3.45 -23.72
CA ASN A 315 22.52 -4.37 -24.73
C ASN A 315 22.49 -3.66 -26.09
N GLU A 316 22.94 -4.36 -27.13
CA GLU A 316 23.00 -3.80 -28.47
C GLU A 316 21.59 -3.60 -29.02
N GLY A 317 21.24 -2.36 -29.36
CA GLY A 317 19.91 -2.02 -29.88
C GLY A 317 18.84 -1.78 -28.80
N ALA A 318 19.17 -1.90 -27.52
CA ALA A 318 18.25 -1.58 -26.43
C ALA A 318 17.99 -0.07 -26.33
N GLU A 319 16.72 0.31 -26.38
CA GLU A 319 16.26 1.70 -26.19
C GLU A 319 15.69 1.93 -24.77
N LYS A 320 15.20 0.86 -24.12
CA LYS A 320 14.64 0.90 -22.76
C LYS A 320 15.77 0.85 -21.73
N ASN A 321 15.53 1.38 -20.54
CA ASN A 321 16.46 1.29 -19.41
C ASN A 321 15.77 0.68 -18.20
N MET A 322 16.49 -0.18 -17.48
CA MET A 322 16.05 -0.81 -16.24
C MET A 322 17.05 -0.50 -15.13
N GLU A 323 16.63 0.24 -14.11
CA GLU A 323 17.41 0.56 -12.91
C GLU A 323 16.87 -0.23 -11.73
N LEU A 324 17.69 -1.13 -11.19
CA LEU A 324 17.33 -2.03 -10.09
C LEU A 324 18.23 -1.73 -8.88
N ASP A 325 17.62 -1.24 -7.81
CA ASP A 325 18.28 -0.80 -6.59
C ASP A 325 17.79 -1.62 -5.39
N CYS A 326 18.59 -2.61 -4.98
CA CYS A 326 18.29 -3.49 -3.84
C CYS A 326 19.12 -3.08 -2.61
N GLY A 327 18.46 -2.55 -1.57
CA GLY A 327 19.05 -2.25 -0.28
C GLY A 327 19.42 -3.50 0.50
N MET A 328 18.41 -4.25 0.96
CA MET A 328 18.55 -5.52 1.67
C MET A 328 17.48 -6.54 1.22
N GLY A 329 17.88 -7.72 0.75
CA GLY A 329 16.95 -8.76 0.30
C GLY A 329 17.14 -9.15 -1.15
N SER A 330 16.08 -9.16 -1.97
CA SER A 330 16.18 -9.54 -3.38
C SER A 330 15.32 -8.71 -4.33
N ILE A 331 15.83 -8.51 -5.54
CA ILE A 331 15.02 -8.16 -6.71
C ILE A 331 15.21 -9.30 -7.72
N GLU A 332 14.15 -9.85 -8.26
CA GLU A 332 14.15 -10.89 -9.28
C GLU A 332 13.32 -10.37 -10.46
N VAL A 333 13.89 -10.43 -11.65
CA VAL A 333 13.23 -10.02 -12.89
C VAL A 333 13.35 -11.15 -13.89
N ASP A 334 12.22 -11.76 -14.23
CA ASP A 334 12.13 -12.82 -15.23
C ASP A 334 11.41 -12.29 -16.48
N PHE A 335 11.83 -12.76 -17.65
CA PHE A 335 11.26 -12.38 -18.93
C PHE A 335 10.58 -13.57 -19.62
N GLU A 336 9.34 -13.37 -20.09
CA GLU A 336 8.55 -14.37 -20.83
C GLU A 336 8.35 -14.04 -22.32
#